data_AF-A0A7L4WEX6-F1
#
_entry.id   AF-A0A7L4WEX6-F1
#
_cell.length_a   1.000
_cell.length_b   1.000
_cell.length_c   1.000
_cell.angle_alpha   90.00
_cell.angle_beta   90.00
_cell.angle_gamma   90.00
#
_symmetry.space_group_name_H-M   'P 1'
#
loop_
_entity.id
_entity.type
_entity.pdbx_description
1 polymer ?
#
loop_
_entity_poly.entity_id
_entity_poly.type
_entity_poly.pdbx_seq_one_letter_code
_entity_poly.pdbx_strand_id
1 'polypeptide(L)'
;MNHKKILEMAQLENRDEGRLSELKNISSVHYIMLLAAWLFIFAIRLIHKQATTDLFFMVYLLALGHEVYAFKRKKSIISLGASAILVVAVLTTGWTLMSVIFK
;
A
#
# COMPACT_ATOMS: atom_id res chain seq x y z
N MET A 1 5.56 -33.20 33.47
CA MET A 1 5.41 -32.00 32.62
C MET A 1 4.21 -31.20 33.12
N ASN A 2 4.42 -30.00 33.64
CA ASN A 2 3.45 -29.31 34.50
C ASN A 2 2.36 -28.61 33.67
N HIS A 3 1.16 -29.19 33.63
CA HIS A 3 0.00 -28.74 32.85
C HIS A 3 -0.29 -27.24 32.98
N LYS A 4 -0.03 -26.68 34.17
CA LYS A 4 -0.19 -25.25 34.47
C LYS A 4 0.66 -24.34 33.57
N LYS A 5 1.89 -24.77 33.26
CA LYS A 5 2.84 -24.03 32.41
C LYS A 5 2.42 -24.02 30.94
N ILE A 6 1.74 -25.08 30.49
CA ILE A 6 1.23 -25.19 29.11
C ILE A 6 -0.01 -24.31 28.94
N LEU A 7 -0.88 -24.26 29.95
CA LEU A 7 -2.07 -23.42 29.95
C LEU A 7 -1.73 -21.91 29.99
N GLU A 8 -0.73 -21.52 30.79
CA GLU A 8 -0.22 -20.13 30.81
C GLU A 8 0.39 -19.72 29.46
N MET A 9 1.18 -20.60 28.83
CA MET A 9 1.76 -20.34 27.50
C MET A 9 0.67 -20.17 26.43
N ALA A 10 -0.35 -21.03 26.43
CA ALA A 10 -1.47 -20.94 25.49
C ALA A 10 -2.33 -19.67 25.70
N GLN A 11 -2.47 -19.21 26.95
CA GLN A 11 -3.17 -17.95 27.24
C GLN A 11 -2.35 -16.71 26.86
N LEU A 12 -1.02 -16.78 26.93
CA LEU A 12 -0.14 -15.71 26.46
C LEU A 12 -0.20 -15.59 24.93
N GLU A 13 -0.09 -16.71 24.23
CA GLU A 13 -0.14 -16.78 22.76
C GLU A 13 -1.48 -16.26 22.22
N ASN A 14 -2.60 -16.67 22.83
CA ASN A 14 -3.93 -16.18 22.42
C ASN A 14 -4.14 -14.67 22.68
N ARG A 15 -3.50 -14.11 23.72
CA ARG A 15 -3.51 -12.65 23.95
C ARG A 15 -2.65 -11.89 22.96
N ASP A 16 -1.49 -12.43 22.59
CA ASP A 16 -0.62 -11.82 21.58
C ASP A 16 -1.25 -11.88 20.18
N GLU A 17 -1.91 -13.00 19.83
CA GLU A 17 -2.71 -13.11 18.60
C GLU A 17 -3.89 -12.14 18.57
N GLY A 18 -4.58 -11.95 19.70
CA GLY A 18 -5.65 -10.97 19.84
C GLY A 18 -5.18 -9.53 19.61
N ARG A 19 -4.04 -9.13 20.20
CA ARG A 19 -3.44 -7.80 20.00
C ARG A 19 -2.93 -7.59 18.58
N LEU A 20 -2.30 -8.60 17.98
CA LEU A 20 -1.89 -8.56 16.58
C LEU A 20 -3.09 -8.42 15.63
N SER A 21 -4.20 -9.10 15.93
CA SER A 21 -5.45 -9.00 15.17
C SER A 21 -6.07 -7.60 15.27
N GLU A 22 -6.14 -7.02 16.47
CA GLU A 22 -6.62 -5.64 16.67
C GLU A 22 -5.74 -4.60 15.96
N LEU A 23 -4.41 -4.70 16.08
CA LEU A 23 -3.49 -3.81 15.37
C LEU A 23 -3.64 -3.94 13.85
N LYS A 24 -3.76 -5.17 13.33
CA LYS A 24 -4.00 -5.41 11.90
C LYS A 24 -5.32 -4.79 11.45
N ASN A 25 -6.35 -4.84 12.29
CA ASN A 25 -7.67 -4.31 11.98
C ASN A 25 -7.66 -2.77 11.96
N ILE A 26 -7.04 -2.13 12.97
CA ILE A 26 -6.89 -0.66 13.03
C ILE A 26 -6.07 -0.15 11.83
N SER A 27 -4.98 -0.85 11.48
CA SER A 27 -4.17 -0.52 10.30
C SER A 27 -4.95 -0.67 8.99
N SER A 28 -5.77 -1.72 8.86
CA SER A 28 -6.61 -1.93 7.68
C SER A 28 -7.70 -0.86 7.54
N VAL A 29 -8.37 -0.48 8.64
CA VAL A 29 -9.38 0.58 8.63
C VAL A 29 -8.78 1.92 8.20
N HIS A 30 -7.60 2.29 8.74
CA HIS A 30 -6.90 3.51 8.32
C HIS A 30 -6.55 3.49 6.84
N TYR A 31 -6.09 2.34 6.32
CA TYR A 31 -5.74 2.20 4.91
C TYR A 31 -6.97 2.36 4.00
N ILE A 32 -8.11 1.77 4.37
CA ILE A 32 -9.37 1.91 3.65
C ILE A 32 -9.86 3.35 3.67
N MET A 33 -9.80 4.02 4.83
CA MET A 33 -10.20 5.41 4.97
C MET A 33 -9.33 6.34 4.11
N LEU A 34 -8.01 6.09 4.05
CA LEU A 34 -7.08 6.85 3.22
C LEU A 34 -7.35 6.63 1.73
N LEU A 35 -7.63 5.40 1.31
CA LEU A 35 -8.06 5.08 -0.07
C LEU A 35 -9.38 5.77 -0.45
N ALA A 36 -10.35 5.80 0.46
CA ALA A 36 -11.64 6.47 0.23
C ALA A 36 -11.47 7.98 0.08
N ALA A 37 -10.68 8.61 0.96
CA ALA A 37 -10.35 10.04 0.84
C ALA A 37 -9.63 10.34 -0.49
N TRP A 38 -8.73 9.45 -0.90
CA TRP A 38 -8.00 9.57 -2.15
C TRP A 38 -8.93 9.50 -3.38
N LEU A 39 -9.86 8.54 -3.42
CA LEU A 39 -10.88 8.44 -4.48
C LEU A 39 -11.79 9.69 -4.52
N PHE A 40 -12.11 10.26 -3.36
CA PHE A 40 -12.92 11.46 -3.28
C PHE A 40 -12.21 12.67 -3.90
N ILE A 41 -10.94 12.89 -3.55
CA ILE A 41 -10.10 13.95 -4.14
C ILE A 41 -9.96 13.74 -5.66
N PHE A 42 -9.75 12.49 -6.09
CA PHE A 42 -9.66 12.14 -7.49
C PHE A 42 -10.93 12.50 -8.27
N ALA A 43 -12.10 12.12 -7.75
CA ALA A 43 -13.39 12.44 -8.38
C ALA A 43 -13.63 13.95 -8.49
N ILE A 44 -13.34 14.71 -7.42
CA ILE A 44 -13.48 16.17 -7.44
C ILE A 44 -12.57 16.79 -8.51
N ARG A 45 -11.30 16.39 -8.58
CA ARG A 45 -10.37 16.94 -9.58
C ARG A 45 -10.73 16.57 -11.01
N LEU A 46 -11.29 15.37 -11.22
CA LEU A 46 -11.81 14.95 -12.52
C LEU A 46 -12.95 15.85 -12.97
N ILE A 47 -13.88 16.18 -12.07
CA ILE A 47 -14.99 17.10 -12.33
C ILE A 47 -14.48 18.52 -12.63
N HIS A 48 -13.44 18.97 -11.92
CA HIS A 48 -12.84 20.31 -12.10
C HIS A 48 -11.81 20.38 -13.23
N LYS A 49 -11.60 19.29 -14.00
CA LYS A 49 -10.59 19.18 -15.07
C LYS A 49 -9.18 19.62 -14.62
N GLN A 50 -8.86 19.41 -13.34
CA GLN A 50 -7.55 19.69 -12.80
C GLN A 50 -6.58 18.55 -13.14
N ALA A 51 -5.28 18.85 -13.15
CA ALA A 51 -4.27 17.82 -13.33
C ALA A 51 -4.42 16.76 -12.23
N THR A 52 -4.47 15.51 -12.67
CA THR A 52 -4.52 14.30 -11.82
C THR A 52 -3.20 13.54 -11.86
N THR A 53 -2.18 14.08 -12.52
CA THR A 53 -0.86 13.46 -12.69
C THR A 53 -0.15 13.21 -11.36
N ASP A 54 -0.30 14.09 -10.36
CA ASP A 54 0.22 13.88 -9.00
C ASP A 54 -0.49 12.74 -8.26
N LEU A 55 -1.81 12.64 -8.42
CA LEU A 55 -2.60 11.55 -7.89
C LEU A 55 -2.13 10.23 -8.51
N PHE A 56 -2.10 10.12 -9.84
CA PHE A 56 -1.64 8.92 -10.52
C PHE A 56 -0.20 8.53 -10.16
N PHE A 57 0.69 9.51 -10.03
CA PHE A 57 2.07 9.27 -9.56
C PHE A 57 2.10 8.62 -8.17
N MET A 58 1.28 9.09 -7.22
CA MET A 58 1.18 8.45 -5.91
C MET A 58 0.68 7.00 -6.01
N VAL A 59 -0.33 6.71 -6.84
CA VAL A 59 -0.82 5.33 -7.03
C VAL A 59 0.26 4.43 -7.62
N TYR A 60 0.96 4.91 -8.65
CA TYR A 60 2.03 4.13 -9.27
C TYR A 60 3.18 3.87 -8.30
N LEU A 61 3.57 4.84 -7.46
CA LEU A 61 4.54 4.62 -6.39
C LEU A 61 4.08 3.56 -5.38
N LEU A 62 2.82 3.63 -4.97
CA LEU A 62 2.23 2.71 -4.00
C LEU A 62 2.17 1.28 -4.56
N ALA A 63 1.71 1.15 -5.81
CA ALA A 63 1.68 -0.12 -6.55
C ALA A 63 3.09 -0.68 -6.74
N LEU A 64 4.07 0.16 -7.09
CA LEU A 64 5.47 -0.25 -7.25
C LEU A 64 6.06 -0.75 -5.92
N GLY A 65 5.81 -0.05 -4.81
CA GLY A 65 6.21 -0.50 -3.47
C GLY A 65 5.60 -1.86 -3.11
N HIS A 66 4.32 -2.07 -3.43
CA HIS A 66 3.64 -3.34 -3.21
C HIS A 66 4.21 -4.47 -4.11
N GLU A 67 4.49 -4.18 -5.38
CA GLU A 67 5.06 -5.12 -6.35
C GLU A 67 6.48 -5.55 -5.94
N VAL A 68 7.31 -4.62 -5.46
CA VAL A 68 8.66 -4.89 -4.94
C VAL A 68 8.61 -5.78 -3.69
N TYR A 69 7.68 -5.48 -2.77
CA TYR A 69 7.47 -6.31 -1.58
C TYR A 69 6.99 -7.73 -1.96
N ALA A 70 6.05 -7.84 -2.89
CA ALA A 70 5.55 -9.11 -3.40
C ALA A 70 6.65 -9.91 -4.13
N PHE A 71 7.49 -9.24 -4.92
CA PHE A 71 8.63 -9.85 -5.60
C PHE A 71 9.63 -10.45 -4.60
N LYS A 72 9.96 -9.71 -3.54
CA LYS A 72 10.85 -10.19 -2.47
C LYS A 72 10.32 -11.45 -1.79
N ARG A 73 8.99 -11.59 -1.67
CA ARG A 73 8.34 -12.68 -0.93
C ARG A 73 8.04 -13.92 -1.78
N LYS A 74 7.65 -13.75 -3.05
CA LYS A 74 7.18 -14.85 -3.92
C LYS A 74 8.04 -15.11 -5.17
N LYS A 75 9.01 -14.24 -5.50
CA LYS A 75 9.85 -14.33 -6.73
C LYS A 75 9.03 -14.67 -7.99
N SER A 76 7.87 -14.04 -8.17
CA SER A 76 7.00 -14.32 -9.32
C SER A 76 7.49 -13.54 -10.55
N ILE A 77 7.65 -14.22 -11.68
CA ILE A 77 8.06 -13.64 -12.97
C ILE A 77 7.02 -12.61 -13.47
N ILE A 78 5.75 -12.83 -13.17
CA ILE A 78 4.65 -11.92 -13.53
C ILE A 78 4.80 -10.58 -12.79
N SER A 79 5.22 -10.61 -11.52
CA SER A 79 5.45 -9.37 -10.75
C SER A 79 6.68 -8.61 -11.22
N LEU A 80 7.64 -9.30 -11.86
CA LEU A 80 8.81 -8.65 -12.46
C LEU A 80 8.42 -7.85 -13.71
N GLY A 81 7.60 -8.43 -14.60
CA GLY A 81 7.04 -7.71 -15.75
C GLY A 81 6.17 -6.51 -15.35
N ALA A 82 5.28 -6.69 -14.37
CA ALA A 82 4.45 -5.61 -13.84
C ALA A 82 5.29 -4.50 -13.19
N SER A 83 6.35 -4.86 -12.44
CA SER A 83 7.24 -3.88 -11.83
C SER A 83 7.99 -3.03 -12.87
N ALA A 84 8.42 -3.62 -13.99
CA ALA A 84 9.09 -2.89 -15.06
C ALA A 84 8.15 -1.85 -15.71
N ILE A 85 6.90 -2.24 -15.97
CA ILE A 85 5.87 -1.32 -16.50
C ILE A 85 5.58 -0.20 -15.49
N LEU A 86 5.46 -0.54 -14.20
CA LEU A 86 5.26 0.44 -13.13
C LEU A 86 6.42 1.43 -13.02
N VAL A 87 7.67 0.98 -13.14
CA VAL A 87 8.84 1.88 -13.14
C VAL A 87 8.75 2.89 -14.28
N VAL A 88 8.42 2.45 -15.50
CA VAL A 88 8.24 3.35 -16.65
C VAL A 88 7.10 4.34 -16.41
N ALA A 89 5.98 3.89 -15.84
CA ALA A 89 4.85 4.76 -15.50
C ALA A 89 5.23 5.81 -14.44
N VAL A 90 5.98 5.44 -13.41
CA VAL A 90 6.49 6.38 -12.38
C VAL A 90 7.47 7.39 -12.99
N LEU A 91 8.39 6.95 -13.85
CA LEU A 91 9.36 7.85 -14.49
C LEU A 91 8.68 8.87 -15.41
N THR A 92 7.73 8.43 -16.23
CA THR A 92 7.00 9.31 -17.16
C THR A 92 6.10 10.31 -16.42
N THR A 93 5.35 9.86 -15.42
CA THR A 93 4.52 10.76 -14.60
C THR A 93 5.35 11.70 -13.72
N GLY A 94 6.45 11.21 -13.14
CA GLY A 94 7.41 12.02 -12.38
C GLY A 94 8.10 13.09 -13.22
N TRP A 95 8.51 12.75 -14.45
CA TRP A 95 9.07 13.72 -15.39
C TRP A 95 8.05 14.79 -15.77
N THR A 96 6.80 14.39 -16.03
CA THR A 96 5.71 15.32 -16.34
C THR A 96 5.48 16.30 -15.19
N LEU A 97 5.47 15.82 -13.95
CA LEU A 97 5.36 16.66 -12.75
C LEU A 97 6.54 17.63 -12.60
N MET A 98 7.78 17.15 -12.73
CA MET A 98 8.98 17.99 -12.68
C MET A 98 8.94 19.07 -13.78
N SER A 99 8.54 18.72 -14.99
CA SER A 99 8.47 19.67 -16.11
C SER A 99 7.42 20.77 -15.92
N VAL A 100 6.38 20.52 -15.11
CA VAL A 100 5.35 21.51 -14.77
C VAL A 100 5.81 22.42 -13.63
N ILE A 101 6.63 21.92 -12.71
CA ILE A 101 7.15 22.69 -11.57
C ILE A 101 8.35 23.58 -11.97
N PHE A 102 9.18 23.13 -12.91
CA PHE A 102 10.37 23.86 -13.38
C PHE A 102 10.12 24.82 -14.56
N LYS A 103 8.84 25.11 -14.87
CA LYS A 103 8.43 26.02 -15.94
C LYS A 103 7.88 27.31 -15.36
#